data_AF-A0A9D3QGM5-F1
#
_entry.id   AF-A0A9D3QGM5-F1
#
_cell.length_a   1.000
_cell.length_b   1.000
_cell.length_c   1.000
_cell.angle_alpha   90.00
_cell.angle_beta   90.00
_cell.angle_gamma   90.00
#
_symmetry.space_group_name_H-M   'P 1'
#
loop_
_entity.id
_entity.type
_entity.pdbx_description
1 polymer ?
#
loop_
_entity_poly.entity_id
_entity_poly.type
_entity_poly.pdbx_seq_one_letter_code
_entity_poly.pdbx_strand_id
1 'polypeptide(L)'
;MDNHCRTMLCTAGLVFLLTVAAEAGVGPGNSSSLCPEAKECLQFDTICKTSGYEVRHYGPSRWVSTDAEALFMEVGTTVAFRRLFSYITGANSDGAIIDMTAPVLVKIPAEKRLKPTVYTLSFLLPSAYQENPPIPTNEKVYFTDMPDMTVYVRSYGGWMLSLTSRLHSHLLKKDLNSVQASYNSTYHYGAGYNSPRRLFHRHNELHHRHTKELVEKIRPPEEMVSASVRWSVFAQTRLALFLMDTCVHPRWSDHITA
;
A
#
# COMPACT_ATOMS: atom_id res chain seq x y z
N MET A 1 4.25 -15.18 17.64
CA MET A 1 3.94 -13.93 18.36
C MET A 1 4.10 -12.81 17.35
N ASP A 2 2.99 -12.28 16.82
CA ASP A 2 3.03 -11.34 15.67
C ASP A 2 1.95 -10.25 15.78
N ASN A 3 1.56 -9.90 17.01
CA ASN A 3 0.44 -8.99 17.25
C ASN A 3 0.78 -7.52 16.91
N HIS A 4 2.05 -7.10 16.95
CA HIS A 4 2.42 -5.69 16.77
C HIS A 4 2.06 -5.12 15.41
N CYS A 5 2.33 -5.83 14.31
CA CYS A 5 2.02 -5.33 12.96
C CYS A 5 0.50 -5.20 12.74
N ARG A 6 -0.28 -6.13 13.32
CA ARG A 6 -1.75 -6.11 13.31
C ARG A 6 -2.33 -4.98 14.16
N THR A 7 -1.78 -4.72 15.36
CA THR A 7 -2.22 -3.61 16.22
C THR A 7 -1.88 -2.25 15.60
N MET A 8 -0.68 -2.09 15.02
CA MET A 8 -0.26 -0.84 14.36
C MET A 8 -1.19 -0.44 13.21
N LEU A 9 -1.55 -1.40 12.34
CA LEU A 9 -2.49 -1.18 11.23
C LEU A 9 -3.91 -0.80 11.70
N CYS A 10 -4.35 -1.29 12.86
CA CYS A 10 -5.64 -0.89 13.44
C CYS A 10 -5.60 0.48 14.15
N THR A 11 -4.49 0.86 14.78
CA THR A 11 -4.38 2.13 15.53
C THR A 11 -4.06 3.35 14.65
N ALA A 12 -3.49 3.15 13.47
CA ALA A 12 -3.19 4.22 12.51
C ALA A 12 -4.43 4.97 11.96
N GLY A 13 -5.65 4.52 12.28
CA GLY A 13 -6.90 5.13 11.81
C GLY A 13 -7.37 6.38 12.56
N LEU A 14 -6.69 6.84 13.63
CA LEU A 14 -7.27 7.83 14.56
C LEU A 14 -6.47 9.12 14.82
N VAL A 15 -5.18 9.21 14.45
CA VAL A 15 -4.42 10.48 14.57
C VAL A 15 -3.38 10.61 13.45
N PHE A 16 -3.66 11.46 12.46
CA PHE A 16 -2.62 12.21 11.75
C PHE A 16 -3.26 13.42 11.04
N LEU A 17 -3.10 14.61 11.64
CA LEU A 17 -3.47 15.89 11.03
C LEU A 17 -2.29 16.84 11.23
N LEU A 18 -1.21 16.56 10.51
CA LEU A 18 -0.05 17.43 10.34
C LEU A 18 0.27 17.49 8.85
N THR A 19 0.45 18.70 8.34
CA THR A 19 0.78 18.95 6.93
C THR A 19 2.23 18.54 6.66
N VAL A 20 2.43 17.30 6.24
CA VAL A 20 3.63 16.91 5.52
C VAL A 20 3.47 17.40 4.09
N ALA A 21 4.30 18.36 3.67
CA ALA A 21 4.51 18.57 2.24
C ALA A 21 5.03 17.25 1.69
N ALA A 22 4.28 16.62 0.78
CA ALA A 22 4.65 15.32 0.25
C ALA A 22 5.88 15.48 -0.66
N GLU A 23 7.06 15.45 -0.05
CA GLU A 23 8.31 15.24 -0.77
C GLU A 23 8.12 14.00 -1.64
N ALA A 24 8.42 14.12 -2.94
CA ALA A 24 8.35 12.98 -3.83
C ALA A 24 9.18 11.84 -3.25
N GLY A 25 8.68 10.60 -3.33
CA GLY A 25 9.30 9.44 -2.68
C GLY A 25 10.66 9.00 -3.28
N VAL A 26 11.46 9.92 -3.81
CA VAL A 26 12.71 9.70 -4.53
C VAL A 26 13.82 10.48 -3.85
N GLY A 27 14.88 9.78 -3.46
CA GLY A 27 16.00 10.37 -2.74
C GLY A 27 17.33 9.67 -3.05
N PRO A 28 18.45 10.16 -2.50
CA PRO A 28 19.78 9.62 -2.78
C PRO A 28 19.88 8.11 -2.52
N GLY A 29 20.48 7.36 -3.46
CA GLY A 29 20.56 5.90 -3.38
C GLY A 29 21.38 5.37 -2.20
N ASN A 30 22.28 6.19 -1.66
CA ASN A 30 23.08 5.87 -0.47
C ASN A 30 22.29 5.87 0.85
N SER A 31 21.05 6.37 0.88
CA SER A 31 20.18 6.28 2.07
C SER A 31 19.72 4.85 2.36
N SER A 32 19.76 3.97 1.36
CA SER A 32 19.19 2.62 1.42
C SER A 32 20.15 1.56 0.90
N SER A 33 20.43 0.55 1.71
CA SER A 33 21.25 -0.61 1.32
C SER A 33 20.65 -1.43 0.15
N LEU A 34 19.40 -1.15 -0.24
CA LEU A 34 18.71 -1.77 -1.36
C LEU A 34 19.19 -1.25 -2.72
N CYS A 35 19.73 -0.03 -2.79
CA CYS A 35 20.01 0.69 -4.04
C CYS A 35 21.51 0.99 -4.28
N PRO A 36 22.44 0.03 -4.09
CA PRO A 36 23.89 0.29 -4.18
C PRO A 36 24.41 0.62 -5.59
N GLU A 37 23.57 0.45 -6.62
CA GLU A 37 23.92 0.65 -8.04
C GLU A 37 23.21 1.86 -8.68
N ALA A 38 22.30 2.52 -7.94
CA ALA A 38 21.47 3.60 -8.45
C ALA A 38 21.80 4.92 -7.74
N LYS A 39 21.82 6.02 -8.50
CA LYS A 39 22.08 7.37 -7.96
C LYS A 39 20.95 7.83 -7.04
N GLU A 40 19.72 7.48 -7.40
CA GLU A 40 18.51 7.73 -6.62
C GLU A 40 17.67 6.47 -6.48
N CYS A 41 16.92 6.41 -5.38
CA CYS A 41 16.18 5.24 -4.92
C CYS A 41 14.79 5.65 -4.42
N LEU A 42 13.81 4.78 -4.60
CA LEU A 42 12.48 4.90 -4.00
C LEU A 42 12.58 4.81 -2.47
N GLN A 43 12.33 5.92 -1.79
CA GLN A 43 12.30 6.02 -0.34
C GLN A 43 10.97 5.49 0.21
N PHE A 44 10.99 5.01 1.45
CA PHE A 44 9.81 4.49 2.14
C PHE A 44 10.00 4.53 3.66
N ASP A 45 8.88 4.55 4.38
CA ASP A 45 8.84 4.33 5.81
C ASP A 45 8.44 2.89 6.13
N THR A 46 9.26 2.18 6.90
CA THR A 46 8.91 0.84 7.39
C THR A 46 7.91 0.95 8.55
N ILE A 47 6.65 0.58 8.32
CA ILE A 47 5.60 0.56 9.35
C ILE A 47 5.81 -0.61 10.33
N CYS A 48 6.03 -1.81 9.80
CA CYS A 48 6.34 -2.99 10.60
C CYS A 48 7.04 -4.08 9.79
N LYS A 49 7.72 -5.00 10.47
CA LYS A 49 8.44 -6.11 9.86
C LYS A 49 8.15 -7.42 10.60
N THR A 50 7.88 -8.46 9.85
CA THR A 50 7.70 -9.84 10.33
C THR A 50 8.85 -10.72 9.81
N SER A 51 8.83 -12.01 10.10
CA SER A 51 9.76 -12.98 9.50
C SER A 51 9.47 -13.29 8.02
N GLY A 52 8.23 -13.08 7.55
CA GLY A 52 7.80 -13.41 6.18
C GLY A 52 7.67 -12.23 5.23
N TYR A 53 7.42 -11.02 5.77
CA TYR A 53 7.19 -9.80 4.99
C TYR A 53 7.38 -8.52 5.81
N GLU A 54 7.53 -7.41 5.11
CA GLU A 54 7.59 -6.05 5.64
C GLU A 54 6.35 -5.27 5.20
N VAL A 55 5.91 -4.28 5.98
CA VAL A 55 4.87 -3.32 5.62
C VAL A 55 5.56 -1.97 5.46
N ARG A 56 5.50 -1.41 4.26
CA ARG A 56 6.10 -0.12 3.91
C ARG A 56 5.03 0.88 3.51
N HIS A 57 5.26 2.14 3.83
CA HIS A 57 4.56 3.29 3.28
C HIS A 57 5.43 3.93 2.20
N TYR A 58 4.85 4.19 1.04
CA TYR A 58 5.47 4.91 -0.06
C TYR A 58 4.67 6.19 -0.31
N GLY A 59 5.35 7.33 -0.26
CA GLY A 59 4.79 8.61 -0.72
C GLY A 59 4.51 8.62 -2.23
N PRO A 60 3.84 9.68 -2.73
CA PRO A 60 3.54 9.81 -4.14
C PRO A 60 4.82 9.84 -5.00
N SER A 61 4.75 9.22 -6.18
CA SER A 61 5.87 9.18 -7.12
C SER A 61 5.39 9.03 -8.57
N ARG A 62 6.08 9.69 -9.49
CA ARG A 62 5.87 9.57 -10.93
C ARG A 62 6.89 8.62 -11.57
N TRP A 63 6.37 7.82 -12.48
CA TRP A 63 7.09 6.78 -13.19
C TRP A 63 6.92 6.95 -14.70
N VAL A 64 7.84 6.42 -15.49
CA VAL A 64 7.66 6.22 -16.93
C VAL A 64 7.45 4.73 -17.20
N SER A 65 6.39 4.39 -17.92
CA SER A 65 5.85 3.04 -18.05
C SER A 65 5.63 2.62 -19.50
N THR A 66 5.63 1.31 -19.75
CA THR A 66 5.24 0.74 -21.04
C THR A 66 4.75 -0.69 -20.88
N ASP A 67 3.80 -1.09 -21.72
CA ASP A 67 3.17 -2.41 -21.69
C ASP A 67 3.77 -3.38 -22.72
N ALA A 68 3.99 -4.62 -22.30
CA ALA A 68 4.40 -5.71 -23.18
C ALA A 68 3.54 -6.95 -22.94
N GLU A 69 2.86 -7.40 -23.99
CA GLU A 69 2.15 -8.67 -23.99
C GLU A 69 3.14 -9.81 -24.25
N ALA A 70 3.15 -10.82 -23.37
CA ALA A 70 3.98 -12.01 -23.51
C ALA A 70 3.35 -13.22 -22.78
N LEU A 71 3.79 -14.43 -23.12
CA LEU A 71 3.45 -15.63 -22.35
C LEU A 71 4.27 -15.72 -21.04
N PHE A 72 5.49 -15.20 -21.05
CA PHE A 72 6.41 -15.19 -19.92
C PHE A 72 6.86 -13.77 -19.59
N MET A 73 6.87 -13.44 -18.29
CA MET A 73 7.22 -12.13 -17.76
C MET A 73 8.62 -11.68 -18.18
N GLU A 74 9.61 -12.58 -18.12
CA GLU A 74 11.00 -12.35 -18.53
C GLU A 74 11.14 -11.91 -20.01
N VAL A 75 10.24 -12.36 -20.88
CA VAL A 75 10.20 -11.93 -22.29
C VAL A 75 9.57 -10.54 -22.41
N GLY A 76 8.39 -10.34 -21.79
CA GLY A 76 7.69 -9.05 -21.83
C GLY A 76 8.52 -7.91 -21.22
N THR A 77 9.12 -8.15 -20.05
CA THR A 77 10.02 -7.21 -19.38
C THR A 77 11.24 -6.86 -20.22
N THR A 78 11.84 -7.81 -20.95
CA THR A 78 12.96 -7.52 -21.86
C THR A 78 12.57 -6.56 -22.99
N VAL A 79 11.37 -6.75 -23.58
CA VAL A 79 10.86 -5.87 -24.64
C VAL A 79 10.52 -4.49 -24.08
N ALA A 80 9.85 -4.44 -22.93
CA ALA A 80 9.48 -3.19 -22.26
C ALA A 80 10.72 -2.38 -21.82
N PHE A 81 11.73 -3.06 -21.25
CA PHE A 81 12.97 -2.44 -20.78
C PHE A 81 13.68 -1.71 -21.91
N ARG A 82 13.75 -2.30 -23.12
CA ARG A 82 14.38 -1.65 -24.27
C ARG A 82 13.71 -0.32 -24.63
N ARG A 83 12.38 -0.23 -24.56
CA ARG A 83 11.65 1.03 -24.87
C ARG A 83 11.87 2.10 -23.80
N LEU A 84 11.80 1.72 -22.52
CA LEU A 84 12.08 2.66 -21.41
C LEU A 84 13.54 3.08 -21.38
N PHE A 85 14.46 2.18 -21.74
CA PHE A 85 15.88 2.51 -21.89
C PHE A 85 16.10 3.53 -23.00
N SER A 86 15.50 3.35 -24.19
CA SER A 86 15.55 4.37 -25.25
C SER A 86 15.03 5.74 -24.76
N TYR A 87 13.93 5.78 -24.00
CA TYR A 87 13.38 7.02 -23.45
C TYR A 87 14.39 7.76 -22.57
N ILE A 88 15.02 7.08 -21.59
CA ILE A 88 16.01 7.70 -20.70
C ILE A 88 17.35 8.01 -21.39
N THR A 89 17.63 7.41 -22.55
CA THR A 89 18.84 7.71 -23.37
C THR A 89 18.54 8.65 -24.54
N GLY A 90 17.58 9.57 -24.40
CA GLY A 90 17.32 10.64 -25.36
C GLY A 90 16.15 10.45 -26.33
N ALA A 91 15.38 9.35 -26.26
CA ALA A 91 14.13 9.22 -27.03
C ALA A 91 12.94 9.91 -26.32
N ASN A 92 13.11 11.19 -26.06
CA ASN A 92 12.16 12.10 -25.43
C ASN A 92 12.23 13.49 -26.10
N SER A 93 11.25 14.36 -25.85
CA SER A 93 11.10 15.67 -26.51
C SER A 93 12.34 16.56 -26.46
N ASP A 94 13.14 16.41 -25.41
CA ASP A 94 14.22 17.32 -25.07
C ASP A 94 15.59 16.72 -25.43
N GLY A 95 15.63 15.48 -25.96
CA GLY A 95 16.86 14.72 -26.18
C GLY A 95 17.61 14.37 -24.89
N ALA A 96 16.96 14.50 -23.72
CA ALA A 96 17.59 14.46 -22.42
C ALA A 96 18.09 13.04 -22.06
N ILE A 97 19.26 12.98 -21.43
CA ILE A 97 19.78 11.77 -20.79
C ILE A 97 19.36 11.80 -19.33
N ILE A 98 18.56 10.82 -18.91
CA ILE A 98 17.97 10.70 -17.58
C ILE A 98 18.71 9.59 -16.82
N ASP A 99 19.19 9.90 -15.62
CA ASP A 99 19.88 8.92 -14.77
C ASP A 99 18.95 7.75 -14.39
N MET A 100 19.49 6.53 -14.40
CA MET A 100 18.76 5.34 -13.96
C MET A 100 18.61 5.32 -12.43
N THR A 101 17.39 5.06 -11.97
CA THR A 101 16.99 4.94 -10.56
C THR A 101 16.71 3.48 -10.19
N ALA A 102 16.39 3.22 -8.92
CA ALA A 102 15.90 1.92 -8.47
C ALA A 102 14.70 2.04 -7.49
N PRO A 103 13.82 1.03 -7.42
CA PRO A 103 13.79 -0.18 -8.23
C PRO A 103 13.12 0.04 -9.60
N VAL A 104 13.34 -0.91 -10.51
CA VAL A 104 12.46 -1.11 -11.67
C VAL A 104 11.26 -1.96 -11.23
N LEU A 105 10.04 -1.49 -11.51
CA LEU A 105 8.81 -2.21 -11.18
C LEU A 105 8.23 -2.96 -12.38
N VAL A 106 7.72 -4.17 -12.14
CA VAL A 106 6.94 -4.98 -13.09
C VAL A 106 5.55 -5.20 -12.50
N LYS A 107 4.50 -4.67 -13.12
CA LYS A 107 3.11 -5.00 -12.78
C LYS A 107 2.74 -6.33 -13.40
N ILE A 108 2.29 -7.27 -12.58
CA ILE A 108 2.04 -8.65 -12.94
C ILE A 108 0.58 -8.97 -12.60
N PRO A 109 -0.32 -9.14 -13.60
CA PRO A 109 -1.69 -9.55 -13.36
C PRO A 109 -1.76 -10.90 -12.65
N ALA A 110 -2.75 -11.05 -11.77
CA ALA A 110 -3.06 -12.34 -11.16
C ALA A 110 -3.55 -13.32 -12.24
N GLU A 111 -2.89 -14.47 -12.32
CA GLU A 111 -2.97 -15.35 -13.49
C GLU A 111 -4.38 -15.78 -13.91
N LYS A 112 -4.59 -15.81 -15.23
CA LYS A 112 -5.44 -16.80 -15.88
C LYS A 112 -4.52 -17.68 -16.74
N ARG A 113 -4.57 -19.00 -16.54
CA ARG A 113 -3.56 -19.96 -17.07
C ARG A 113 -3.39 -19.87 -18.59
N LEU A 114 -2.14 -20.05 -19.05
CA LEU A 114 -1.78 -20.37 -20.46
C LEU A 114 -2.34 -19.39 -21.50
N LYS A 115 -2.27 -18.09 -21.22
CA LYS A 115 -2.56 -17.03 -22.19
C LYS A 115 -1.48 -15.95 -22.17
N PRO A 116 -1.16 -15.33 -23.32
CA PRO A 116 -0.47 -14.05 -23.35
C PRO A 116 -1.14 -13.07 -22.38
N THR A 117 -0.30 -12.37 -21.61
CA THR A 117 -0.72 -11.45 -20.57
C THR A 117 0.09 -10.16 -20.72
N VAL A 118 -0.56 -9.02 -20.46
CA VAL A 118 0.10 -7.71 -20.48
C VAL A 118 0.86 -7.50 -19.17
N TYR A 119 2.16 -7.29 -19.27
CA TYR A 119 3.03 -6.85 -18.18
C TYR A 119 3.37 -5.37 -18.38
N THR A 120 3.14 -4.54 -17.36
CA THR A 120 3.58 -3.15 -17.36
C THR A 120 4.95 -3.06 -16.71
N LEU A 121 5.96 -2.56 -17.40
CA LEU A 121 7.24 -2.20 -16.79
C LEU A 121 7.23 -0.71 -16.47
N SER A 122 7.81 -0.31 -15.34
CA SER A 122 7.92 1.09 -14.92
C SER A 122 9.33 1.39 -14.40
N PHE A 123 9.92 2.50 -14.86
CA PHE A 123 11.12 3.11 -14.28
C PHE A 123 10.70 4.30 -13.43
N LEU A 124 11.29 4.44 -12.23
CA LEU A 124 11.08 5.60 -11.38
C LEU A 124 11.79 6.80 -12.02
N LEU A 125 11.12 7.94 -12.14
CA LEU A 125 11.78 9.15 -12.61
C LEU A 125 12.66 9.73 -11.48
N PRO A 126 13.88 10.23 -11.76
CA PRO A 126 14.66 10.96 -10.77
C PRO A 126 13.89 12.15 -10.19
N SER A 127 14.30 12.62 -9.01
CA SER A 127 13.77 13.78 -8.29
C SER A 127 13.53 14.99 -9.22
N ALA A 128 14.53 15.33 -10.04
CA ALA A 128 14.49 16.43 -11.02
C ALA A 128 13.41 16.30 -12.11
N TYR A 129 12.85 15.10 -12.32
CA TYR A 129 11.85 14.81 -13.36
C TYR A 129 10.49 14.35 -12.78
N GLN A 130 10.29 14.47 -11.46
CA GLN A 130 9.01 14.11 -10.84
C GLN A 130 7.88 15.06 -11.28
N GLU A 131 8.12 16.36 -11.31
CA GLU A 131 7.11 17.36 -11.69
C GLU A 131 6.94 17.50 -13.21
N ASN A 132 8.06 17.67 -13.94
CA ASN A 132 8.07 18.01 -15.37
C ASN A 132 9.02 17.11 -16.17
N PRO A 133 8.68 15.83 -16.41
CA PRO A 133 9.46 14.94 -17.25
C PRO A 133 9.31 15.26 -18.76
N PRO A 134 10.38 15.10 -19.57
CA PRO A 134 10.32 15.32 -21.01
C PRO A 134 9.41 14.28 -21.69
N ILE A 135 8.63 14.68 -22.69
CA ILE A 135 7.57 13.85 -23.26
C ILE A 135 8.18 12.68 -24.06
N PRO A 136 7.72 11.42 -23.89
CA PRO A 136 8.22 10.31 -24.68
C PRO A 136 7.91 10.46 -26.17
N THR A 137 8.87 10.17 -27.06
CA THR A 137 8.64 10.18 -28.52
C THR A 137 7.97 8.90 -29.02
N ASN A 138 7.78 7.90 -28.15
CA ASN A 138 7.16 6.62 -28.47
C ASN A 138 5.78 6.53 -27.82
N GLU A 139 4.72 6.44 -28.62
CA GLU A 139 3.31 6.39 -28.17
C GLU A 139 2.99 5.23 -27.19
N LYS A 140 3.83 4.20 -27.14
CA LYS A 140 3.68 3.07 -26.19
C LYS A 140 4.36 3.34 -24.83
N VAL A 141 4.99 4.48 -24.65
CA VAL A 141 5.66 4.91 -23.41
C VAL A 141 4.85 6.07 -22.83
N TYR A 142 4.45 5.94 -21.56
CA TYR A 142 3.51 6.86 -20.92
C TYR A 142 3.88 7.09 -19.46
N PHE A 143 3.46 8.20 -18.86
CA PHE A 143 3.67 8.46 -17.45
C PHE A 143 2.66 7.72 -16.57
N THR A 144 3.09 7.32 -15.38
CA THR A 144 2.24 6.68 -14.37
C THR A 144 2.47 7.36 -13.02
N ASP A 145 1.45 8.07 -12.55
CA ASP A 145 1.40 8.59 -11.20
C ASP A 145 1.01 7.47 -10.23
N MET A 146 1.91 7.11 -9.33
CA MET A 146 1.60 6.24 -8.20
C MET A 146 1.26 7.13 -7.00
N PRO A 147 0.00 7.13 -6.53
CA PRO A 147 -0.37 7.86 -5.33
C PRO A 147 0.22 7.18 -4.10
N ASP A 148 0.17 7.91 -2.98
CA ASP A 148 0.45 7.42 -1.63
C ASP A 148 -0.12 6.00 -1.40
N MET A 149 0.73 5.07 -0.96
CA MET A 149 0.34 3.68 -0.79
C MET A 149 1.09 2.93 0.32
N THR A 150 0.33 2.15 1.10
CA THR A 150 0.88 1.09 1.95
C THR A 150 1.03 -0.19 1.14
N VAL A 151 2.17 -0.88 1.29
CA VAL A 151 2.54 -2.07 0.52
C VAL A 151 3.11 -3.15 1.43
N TYR A 152 2.63 -4.38 1.24
CA TYR A 152 3.20 -5.60 1.79
C TYR A 152 4.34 -6.09 0.89
N VAL A 153 5.54 -6.22 1.44
CA VAL A 153 6.77 -6.52 0.70
C VAL A 153 7.39 -7.83 1.17
N ARG A 154 7.65 -8.75 0.23
CA ARG A 154 8.48 -9.95 0.45
C ARG A 154 9.75 -9.88 -0.39
N SER A 155 10.91 -9.81 0.26
CA SER A 155 12.20 -9.87 -0.41
C SER A 155 12.61 -11.31 -0.76
N TYR A 156 13.34 -11.48 -1.87
CA TYR A 156 13.89 -12.77 -2.31
C TYR A 156 15.11 -12.60 -3.22
N GLY A 157 16.00 -13.60 -3.19
CA GLY A 157 17.20 -13.64 -4.03
C GLY A 157 16.98 -14.27 -5.40
N GLY A 158 18.00 -14.19 -6.26
CA GLY A 158 18.02 -14.86 -7.57
C GLY A 158 17.46 -14.02 -8.71
N TRP A 159 16.91 -14.68 -9.73
CA TRP A 159 16.36 -14.02 -10.92
C TRP A 159 14.85 -13.77 -10.78
N MET A 160 14.39 -12.60 -11.18
CA MET A 160 12.96 -12.26 -11.26
C MET A 160 12.34 -12.92 -12.50
N LEU A 161 11.93 -14.18 -12.35
CA LEU A 161 11.30 -15.01 -13.39
C LEU A 161 9.83 -15.31 -13.07
N SER A 162 9.03 -15.63 -14.09
CA SER A 162 7.60 -15.95 -13.95
C SER A 162 7.30 -16.95 -12.82
N LEU A 163 8.07 -18.04 -12.72
CA LEU A 163 7.90 -19.05 -11.67
C LEU A 163 8.23 -18.52 -10.26
N THR A 164 9.33 -17.78 -10.12
CA THR A 164 9.74 -17.19 -8.82
C THR A 164 8.72 -16.18 -8.32
N SER A 165 8.19 -15.34 -9.22
CA SER A 165 7.16 -14.35 -8.88
C SER A 165 5.87 -15.01 -8.40
N ARG A 166 5.42 -16.09 -9.08
CA ARG A 166 4.27 -16.89 -8.64
C ARG A 166 4.47 -17.51 -7.27
N LEU A 167 5.65 -18.09 -7.01
CA LEU A 167 5.99 -18.69 -5.72
C LEU A 167 5.97 -17.64 -4.60
N HIS A 168 6.65 -16.50 -4.77
CA HIS A 168 6.70 -15.47 -3.74
C HIS A 168 5.38 -14.73 -3.56
N SER A 169 4.55 -14.59 -4.61
CA SER A 169 3.17 -14.11 -4.48
C SER A 169 2.32 -15.09 -3.68
N HIS A 170 2.40 -16.40 -3.97
CA HIS A 170 1.66 -17.40 -3.20
C HIS A 170 2.05 -17.41 -1.71
N LEU A 171 3.36 -17.34 -1.41
CA LEU A 171 3.85 -17.29 -0.03
C LEU A 171 3.40 -16.01 0.68
N LEU A 172 3.53 -14.83 0.06
CA LEU A 172 3.07 -13.58 0.67
C LEU A 172 1.55 -13.58 0.87
N LYS A 173 0.76 -14.05 -0.11
CA LYS A 173 -0.70 -14.19 0.04
C LYS A 173 -1.07 -15.15 1.18
N LYS A 174 -0.35 -16.27 1.35
CA LYS A 174 -0.56 -17.19 2.48
C LYS A 174 -0.34 -16.49 3.82
N ASP A 175 0.76 -15.74 3.96
CA ASP A 175 1.10 -15.02 5.19
C ASP A 175 0.06 -13.93 5.49
N LEU A 176 -0.34 -13.13 4.48
CA LEU A 176 -1.37 -12.09 4.62
C LEU A 176 -2.76 -12.64 4.93
N ASN A 177 -3.16 -13.75 4.29
CA ASN A 177 -4.45 -14.40 4.55
C ASN A 177 -4.51 -14.96 5.99
N SER A 178 -3.38 -15.42 6.55
CA SER A 178 -3.33 -15.96 7.92
C SER A 178 -3.63 -14.90 9.00
N VAL A 179 -3.39 -13.62 8.69
CA VAL A 179 -3.69 -12.47 9.57
C VAL A 179 -4.92 -11.66 9.13
N GLN A 180 -5.67 -12.15 8.13
CA GLN A 180 -6.84 -11.50 7.54
C GLN A 180 -6.55 -10.08 7.01
N ALA A 181 -5.36 -9.85 6.45
CA ALA A 181 -4.99 -8.56 5.88
C ALA A 181 -5.65 -8.33 4.51
N SER A 182 -6.18 -7.13 4.28
CA SER A 182 -6.80 -6.72 3.02
C SER A 182 -5.76 -6.23 2.01
N TYR A 183 -5.69 -6.82 0.83
CA TYR A 183 -4.73 -6.43 -0.22
C TYR A 183 -5.29 -6.61 -1.63
N ASN A 184 -4.69 -5.91 -2.59
CA ASN A 184 -5.05 -6.06 -3.99
C ASN A 184 -4.61 -7.46 -4.49
N SER A 185 -5.60 -8.30 -4.77
CA SER A 185 -5.43 -9.66 -5.26
C SER A 185 -5.38 -9.77 -6.80
N THR A 186 -5.74 -8.70 -7.52
CA THR A 186 -5.87 -8.67 -8.99
C THR A 186 -4.55 -8.53 -9.74
N TYR A 187 -3.53 -7.96 -9.10
CA TYR A 187 -2.16 -7.88 -9.57
C TYR A 187 -1.20 -7.72 -8.39
N HIS A 188 0.08 -7.95 -8.63
CA HIS A 188 1.19 -7.60 -7.73
C HIS A 188 2.28 -6.89 -8.52
N TYR A 189 3.21 -6.24 -7.83
CA TYR A 189 4.45 -5.77 -8.45
C TYR A 189 5.61 -6.70 -8.10
N GLY A 190 6.50 -6.95 -9.06
CA GLY A 190 7.88 -7.35 -8.80
C GLY A 190 8.77 -6.10 -8.83
N ALA A 191 9.72 -5.99 -7.91
CA ALA A 191 10.68 -4.89 -7.85
C ALA A 191 12.11 -5.42 -7.99
N GLY A 192 12.83 -4.96 -9.01
CA GLY A 192 14.23 -5.32 -9.26
C GLY A 192 15.17 -4.13 -8.99
N TYR A 193 16.14 -4.31 -8.10
CA TYR A 193 17.03 -3.23 -7.64
C TYR A 193 18.40 -3.20 -8.34
N ASN A 194 18.81 -4.31 -8.95
CA ASN A 194 20.15 -4.47 -9.53
C ASN A 194 20.17 -4.37 -11.05
N SER A 195 21.25 -3.84 -11.60
CA SER A 195 21.53 -3.77 -13.03
C SER A 195 21.32 -5.13 -13.71
N PRO A 196 20.83 -5.18 -14.97
CA PRO A 196 20.76 -6.42 -15.75
C PRO A 196 22.11 -7.16 -15.86
N ARG A 197 23.24 -6.45 -15.71
CA ARG A 197 24.60 -7.01 -15.75
C ARG A 197 25.01 -7.77 -14.48
N ARG A 198 24.28 -7.62 -13.36
CA ARG A 198 24.65 -8.26 -12.08
C ARG A 198 24.15 -9.71 -12.03
N LEU A 199 25.08 -10.66 -12.03
CA LEU A 199 24.80 -12.10 -12.08
C LEU A 199 24.53 -12.73 -10.69
N PHE A 200 25.17 -12.22 -9.64
CA PHE A 200 25.11 -12.79 -8.28
C PHE A 200 24.62 -11.79 -7.23
N HIS A 201 24.14 -12.30 -6.10
CA HIS A 201 23.61 -11.51 -4.97
C HIS A 201 22.62 -10.43 -5.43
N ARG A 202 21.67 -10.82 -6.29
CA ARG A 202 20.55 -9.99 -6.70
C ARG A 202 19.50 -9.93 -5.58
N HIS A 203 19.01 -8.73 -5.30
CA HIS A 203 17.85 -8.48 -4.43
C HIS A 203 16.65 -8.13 -5.30
N ASN A 204 15.58 -8.92 -5.19
CA ASN A 204 14.29 -8.61 -5.77
C ASN A 204 13.24 -8.63 -4.66
N GLU A 205 12.11 -7.98 -4.90
CA GLU A 205 10.99 -7.99 -3.98
C GLU A 205 9.67 -8.23 -4.71
N LEU A 206 8.69 -8.73 -3.97
CA LEU A 206 7.32 -8.87 -4.42
C LEU A 206 6.40 -8.05 -3.53
N HIS A 207 5.57 -7.23 -4.16
CA HIS A 207 4.80 -6.15 -3.54
C HIS A 207 3.31 -6.36 -3.76
N HIS A 208 2.54 -6.51 -2.69
CA HIS A 208 1.07 -6.44 -2.70
C HIS A 208 0.61 -5.13 -2.06
N ARG A 209 -0.05 -4.26 -2.83
CA ARG A 209 -0.63 -3.01 -2.30
C ARG A 209 -1.75 -3.34 -1.30
N HIS A 210 -1.70 -2.75 -0.10
CA HIS A 210 -2.80 -2.76 0.85
C HIS A 210 -4.02 -2.06 0.24
N THR A 211 -5.18 -2.68 0.37
CA THR A 211 -6.46 -2.08 0.02
C THR A 211 -7.17 -1.74 1.30
N LYS A 212 -7.54 -0.47 1.50
CA LYS A 212 -8.57 -0.14 2.49
C LYS A 212 -9.81 -0.95 2.10
N GLU A 213 -10.19 -1.92 2.93
CA GLU A 213 -11.55 -2.45 2.86
C GLU A 213 -12.51 -1.28 3.07
N LEU A 214 -13.58 -1.22 2.28
CA LEU A 214 -14.62 -0.21 2.45
C LEU A 214 -15.45 -0.54 3.69
N VAL A 215 -14.90 -0.20 4.86
CA VAL A 215 -15.58 -0.24 6.17
C VAL A 215 -16.81 0.69 6.19
N GLU A 216 -17.00 1.53 5.16
CA GLU A 216 -18.25 2.26 4.89
C GLU A 216 -19.48 1.35 4.83
N LYS A 217 -19.34 0.05 4.50
CA LYS A 217 -20.49 -0.87 4.44
C LYS A 217 -21.01 -1.34 5.82
N ILE A 218 -20.44 -0.85 6.93
CA ILE A 218 -20.95 -1.05 8.30
C ILE A 218 -21.15 0.30 9.02
N ARG A 219 -21.30 1.41 8.28
CA ARG A 219 -21.97 2.60 8.84
C ARG A 219 -23.48 2.41 8.65
N PRO A 220 -24.31 2.33 9.71
CA PRO A 220 -25.75 2.41 9.53
C PRO A 220 -26.09 3.77 8.89
N PRO A 221 -27.06 3.85 7.96
CA PRO A 221 -27.45 5.13 7.36
C PRO A 221 -27.81 6.13 8.46
N GLU A 222 -27.41 7.41 8.30
CA GLU A 222 -27.54 8.44 9.34
C GLU A 222 -28.99 8.63 9.83
N GLU A 223 -29.98 8.29 9.00
CA GLU A 223 -31.40 8.27 9.37
C GLU A 223 -31.71 7.36 10.58
N MET A 224 -30.95 6.29 10.82
CA MET A 224 -31.19 5.37 11.94
C MET A 224 -30.73 5.92 13.29
N VAL A 225 -29.81 6.89 13.32
CA VAL A 225 -29.33 7.52 14.57
C VAL A 225 -30.41 8.45 15.15
N SER A 226 -31.18 9.13 14.28
CA SER A 226 -32.31 9.98 14.66
C SER A 226 -33.43 9.22 15.39
N ALA A 227 -33.71 7.98 14.97
CA ALA A 227 -34.79 7.16 15.52
C ALA A 227 -34.48 6.67 16.95
N SER A 228 -33.25 6.22 17.22
CA SER A 228 -32.86 5.67 18.55
C SER A 228 -32.86 6.75 19.65
N VAL A 229 -32.41 7.96 19.33
CA VAL A 229 -32.37 9.08 20.29
C VAL A 229 -33.77 9.53 20.70
N ARG A 230 -34.77 9.43 19.81
CA ARG A 230 -36.18 9.76 20.15
C ARG A 230 -36.82 8.79 21.15
N TRP A 231 -36.42 7.53 21.20
CA TRP A 231 -36.93 6.59 22.20
C TRP A 231 -36.31 6.76 23.59
N SER A 232 -35.02 7.12 23.65
CA SER A 232 -34.32 7.32 24.94
C SER A 232 -34.87 8.53 25.73
N VAL A 233 -35.25 9.61 25.04
CA VAL A 233 -35.83 10.81 25.70
C VAL A 233 -37.28 10.58 26.16
N PHE A 234 -38.08 9.83 25.40
CA PHE A 234 -39.47 9.53 25.81
C PHE A 234 -39.57 8.48 26.94
N ALA A 235 -38.59 7.56 27.05
CA ALA A 235 -38.57 6.58 28.14
C ALA A 235 -38.20 7.18 29.51
N GLN A 236 -37.33 8.20 29.55
CA GLN A 236 -36.92 8.82 30.83
C GLN A 236 -37.96 9.79 31.42
N THR A 237 -38.87 10.33 30.61
CA THR A 237 -39.90 11.28 31.10
C THR A 237 -41.16 10.60 31.68
N ARG A 238 -41.22 9.25 31.73
CA ARG A 238 -42.33 8.50 32.36
C ARG A 238 -41.94 7.63 33.57
N LEU A 239 -40.66 7.53 33.92
CA LEU A 239 -40.23 6.83 35.15
C LEU A 239 -40.02 7.77 36.35
N ALA A 240 -39.95 9.09 36.13
CA ALA A 240 -39.75 10.09 37.19
C ALA A 240 -41.03 10.44 37.99
N LEU A 241 -42.19 9.87 37.62
CA LEU A 241 -43.50 10.16 38.22
C LEU A 241 -44.05 8.99 39.07
N PHE A 242 -43.24 7.97 39.32
CA PHE A 242 -43.64 6.76 40.07
C PHE A 242 -42.74 6.41 41.28
N LEU A 243 -41.79 7.29 41.63
CA LEU A 243 -40.81 7.07 42.70
C LEU A 243 -40.64 8.31 43.61
N MET A 244 -41.75 8.95 43.99
CA MET A 244 -41.77 10.02 45.02
C MET A 244 -42.73 9.79 46.20
N ASP A 245 -43.50 8.70 46.23
CA ASP A 245 -44.48 8.42 47.31
C ASP A 245 -44.00 7.45 48.41
N THR A 246 -42.71 7.06 48.43
CA THR A 246 -42.17 6.16 49.47
C THR A 246 -40.78 6.58 49.97
N CYS A 247 -40.73 7.48 50.96
CA CYS A 247 -39.91 7.35 52.19
C CYS A 247 -39.79 8.66 53.02
N VAL A 248 -40.70 8.85 54.00
CA VAL A 248 -40.62 9.80 55.14
C VAL A 248 -41.49 9.18 56.27
N HIS A 249 -41.13 9.07 57.55
CA HIS A 249 -39.84 9.20 58.28
C HIS A 249 -39.96 8.35 59.59
N PRO A 250 -38.93 7.62 60.07
CA PRO A 250 -39.01 6.95 61.37
C PRO A 250 -38.19 7.65 62.47
N ARG A 251 -38.87 8.11 63.54
CA ARG A 251 -38.39 8.51 64.90
C ARG A 251 -39.57 9.16 65.65
N TRP A 252 -39.79 9.03 66.97
CA TRP A 252 -39.10 8.33 68.07
C TRP A 252 -40.12 7.53 68.92
N SER A 253 -39.60 6.79 69.91
CA SER A 253 -40.35 6.05 70.94
C SER A 253 -41.22 6.93 71.84
N ASP A 254 -42.25 6.35 72.46
CA ASP A 254 -42.38 6.35 73.93
C ASP A 254 -43.31 5.23 74.43
N HIS A 255 -42.98 4.69 75.61
CA HIS A 255 -43.79 3.73 76.36
C HIS A 255 -44.68 4.47 77.37
N ILE A 256 -45.86 3.91 77.69
CA ILE A 256 -46.32 3.66 79.08
C ILE A 256 -47.58 2.77 79.04
N THR A 257 -47.75 1.95 80.06
CA THR A 257 -48.85 0.98 80.26
C THR A 257 -49.89 1.47 81.28
N ALA A 258 -51.09 0.89 81.16
CA ALA A 258 -52.25 0.92 82.08
C ALA A 258 -53.13 2.18 82.03
#